data_AF-A0ABD7X9Y5-F1
#
_entry.id   AF-A0ABD7X9Y5-F1
#
_cell.length_a   1.000
_cell.length_b   1.000
_cell.length_c   1.000
_cell.angle_alpha   90.00
_cell.angle_beta   90.00
_cell.angle_gamma   90.00
#
_symmetry.space_group_name_H-M   'P 1'
#
loop_
_entity.id
_entity.type
_entity.pdbx_description
1 polymer ?
#
loop_
_entity_poly.entity_id
_entity_poly.type
_entity_poly.pdbx_seq_one_letter_code
_entity_poly.pdbx_strand_id
1 'polypeptide(L)'
;MACSLAGQYIKPLLVQIANAIVRSNKHPEIKSRFNVLKKRRGYKKAIVAIARQLLTAIYFMLYNHEPYQPKQFQNRPDRQMTVREAIVFAKTRGLRLYCKTHN
;
A
#
# COMPACT_ATOMS: atom_id res chain seq x y z
N MET A 1 8.11 7.89 34.78
CA MET A 1 7.70 6.98 33.68
C MET A 1 8.25 7.57 32.38
N ALA A 2 9.48 7.18 32.00
CA ALA A 2 10.21 7.79 30.89
C ALA A 2 10.05 6.93 29.62
N CYS A 3 9.22 7.41 28.69
CA CYS A 3 9.16 6.96 27.29
C CYS A 3 8.87 8.16 26.39
N SER A 4 9.94 8.91 26.07
CA SER A 4 10.22 9.59 24.79
C SER A 4 9.16 10.54 24.20
N LEU A 5 9.28 11.83 24.54
CA LEU A 5 8.60 12.96 23.86
C LEU A 5 8.72 12.92 22.32
N ALA A 6 9.82 12.40 21.77
CA ALA A 6 10.09 12.36 20.32
C ALA A 6 9.03 11.60 19.51
N GLY A 7 8.50 10.49 20.02
CA GLY A 7 7.48 9.70 19.32
C GLY A 7 6.12 10.40 19.24
N GLN A 8 5.84 11.31 20.18
CA GLN A 8 4.57 12.03 20.28
C GLN A 8 4.42 13.10 19.19
N TYR A 9 5.51 13.69 18.72
CA TYR A 9 5.49 14.77 17.72
C TYR A 9 5.63 14.27 16.28
N ILE A 10 6.35 13.17 16.04
CA ILE A 10 6.57 12.64 14.68
C ILE A 10 5.24 12.18 14.06
N LYS A 11 4.39 11.51 14.83
CA LYS A 11 3.10 11.00 14.35
C LYS A 11 2.14 12.11 13.86
N PRO A 12 1.85 13.18 14.62
CA PRO A 12 0.99 14.26 14.15
C PRO A 12 1.62 15.02 12.97
N LEU A 13 2.95 15.21 12.94
CA LEU A 13 3.62 15.83 11.80
C LEU A 13 3.43 15.03 10.51
N LEU A 14 3.64 13.71 10.55
CA LEU A 14 3.41 12.85 9.38
C LEU A 14 1.95 12.86 8.91
N VAL A 15 1.00 12.97 9.85
CA VAL A 15 -0.43 13.11 9.51
C VAL A 15 -0.71 14.45 8.84
N GLN A 16 -0.10 15.55 9.31
CA GLN A 16 -0.24 16.86 8.68
C GLN A 16 0.34 16.86 7.26
N ILE A 17 1.54 16.31 7.08
CA ILE A 17 2.19 16.16 5.77
C ILE A 17 1.31 15.32 4.83
N ALA A 18 0.79 14.19 5.30
CA ALA A 18 -0.11 13.36 4.50
C ALA A 18 -1.40 14.10 4.09
N ASN A 19 -2.00 14.91 4.98
CA ASN A 19 -3.16 15.73 4.65
C ASN A 19 -2.83 16.80 3.59
N ALA A 20 -1.67 17.45 3.70
CA ALA A 20 -1.23 18.44 2.72
C ALA A 20 -1.01 17.81 1.34
N ILE A 21 -0.39 16.62 1.28
CA ILE A 21 -0.14 15.90 0.03
C ILE A 21 -1.45 15.51 -0.66
N VAL A 22 -2.44 15.02 0.10
CA VAL A 22 -3.75 14.62 -0.46
C VAL A 22 -4.51 15.82 -1.05
N ARG A 23 -4.35 17.01 -0.48
CA ARG A 23 -4.91 18.26 -1.04
C ARG A 23 -4.10 18.77 -2.25
N SER A 24 -2.80 18.53 -2.29
CA SER A 24 -1.93 18.97 -3.37
C SER A 24 -2.13 18.13 -4.65
N ASN A 25 -1.86 18.74 -5.81
CA ASN A 25 -1.83 18.04 -7.11
C ASN A 25 -0.40 17.73 -7.59
N LYS A 26 0.62 18.00 -6.77
CA LYS A 26 2.03 17.82 -7.13
C LYS A 26 2.43 16.34 -7.28
N HIS A 27 1.75 15.45 -6.55
CA HIS A 27 2.06 14.02 -6.52
C HIS A 27 0.82 13.19 -6.84
N PRO A 28 0.44 13.06 -8.13
CA PRO A 28 -0.77 12.35 -8.54
C PRO A 28 -0.75 10.86 -8.17
N GLU A 29 0.43 10.24 -8.12
CA GLU A 29 0.60 8.82 -7.77
C GLU A 29 0.17 8.51 -6.33
N ILE A 30 0.57 9.36 -5.38
CA ILE A 30 0.19 9.23 -3.97
C ILE A 30 -1.31 9.46 -3.80
N LYS A 31 -1.87 10.43 -4.54
CA LYS A 31 -3.30 10.73 -4.53
C LYS A 31 -4.15 9.58 -5.10
N SER A 32 -3.70 8.96 -6.19
CA SER A 32 -4.35 7.76 -6.76
C SER A 32 -4.36 6.61 -5.73
N ARG A 33 -3.21 6.35 -5.09
CA ARG A 33 -3.11 5.32 -4.04
C ARG A 33 -3.97 5.64 -2.82
N PHE A 34 -4.04 6.90 -2.41
CA PHE A 34 -4.93 7.36 -1.34
C PHE A 34 -6.40 7.09 -1.68
N ASN A 35 -6.83 7.37 -2.91
CA ASN A 35 -8.21 7.12 -3.34
C ASN A 35 -8.57 5.62 -3.30
N VAL A 36 -7.66 4.75 -3.74
CA VAL A 36 -7.86 3.28 -3.65
C VAL A 36 -7.96 2.84 -2.19
N LEU A 37 -7.11 3.36 -1.31
CA LEU A 37 -7.13 3.05 0.13
C LEU A 37 -8.38 3.59 0.81
N LYS A 38 -8.80 4.82 0.49
CA LYS A 38 -10.00 5.47 1.01
C LYS A 38 -11.24 4.64 0.69
N LYS A 39 -11.38 4.16 -0.55
CA LYS A 39 -12.49 3.28 -0.97
C LYS A 39 -12.54 1.97 -0.17
N ARG A 40 -11.38 1.35 0.14
CA ARG A 40 -11.32 0.04 0.80
C ARG A 40 -11.41 0.08 2.33
N ARG A 41 -10.86 1.12 2.97
CA ARG A 41 -10.63 1.14 4.44
C ARG A 41 -11.19 2.38 5.14
N GLY A 42 -11.70 3.36 4.38
CA GLY A 42 -12.17 4.65 4.92
C GLY A 42 -11.05 5.71 5.06
N TYR A 43 -11.47 6.96 5.25
CA TYR A 43 -10.60 8.15 5.19
C TYR A 43 -9.47 8.14 6.22
N LYS A 44 -9.80 7.97 7.52
CA LYS A 44 -8.82 8.02 8.62
C LYS A 44 -7.73 6.95 8.45
N LYS A 45 -8.12 5.73 8.06
CA LYS A 45 -7.18 4.61 7.82
C LYS A 45 -6.32 4.84 6.58
N ALA A 46 -6.84 5.52 5.56
CA ALA A 46 -6.08 5.86 4.36
C ALA A 46 -4.96 6.88 4.65
N ILE A 47 -5.24 7.92 5.45
CA ILE A 47 -4.21 8.92 5.85
C ILE A 47 -3.05 8.23 6.58
N VAL A 48 -3.35 7.39 7.57
CA VAL A 48 -2.32 6.67 8.33
C VAL A 48 -1.48 5.76 7.43
N ALA A 49 -2.11 5.12 6.43
CA ALA A 49 -1.40 4.30 5.46
C ALA A 49 -0.46 5.12 4.57
N ILE A 50 -0.87 6.31 4.14
CA ILE A 50 0.00 7.24 3.37
C ILE A 50 1.14 7.76 4.24
N ALA A 51 0.87 8.15 5.49
CA ALA A 51 1.90 8.57 6.44
C ALA A 51 2.99 7.50 6.63
N ARG A 52 2.59 6.23 6.75
CA ARG A 52 3.54 5.09 6.86
C ARG A 52 4.37 4.91 5.58
N GLN A 53 3.76 5.10 4.42
CA GLN A 53 4.44 5.02 3.14
C GLN A 53 5.48 6.14 2.98
N LEU A 54 5.14 7.37 3.37
CA LEU A 54 6.05 8.52 3.36
C LEU A 54 7.23 8.30 4.29
N LEU A 55 6.99 7.83 5.51
CA LEU A 55 8.05 7.50 6.46
C LEU A 55 9.03 6.47 5.89
N THR A 56 8.49 5.43 5.25
CA THR A 56 9.30 4.38 4.61
C THR A 56 10.13 4.95 3.45
N ALA A 57 9.53 5.80 2.62
CA ALA A 57 10.22 6.44 1.52
C ALA A 57 11.36 7.35 1.99
N ILE A 58 11.13 8.15 3.04
CA ILE A 58 12.16 9.02 3.63
C ILE A 58 13.30 8.17 4.20
N TYR A 59 12.98 7.09 4.92
CA TYR A 59 13.99 6.18 5.45
C TYR A 59 14.88 5.59 4.35
N PHE A 60 14.29 5.10 3.25
CA PHE A 60 15.07 4.56 2.13
C PHE A 60 15.91 5.61 1.42
N MET A 61 15.39 6.84 1.25
CA MET A 61 16.17 7.94 0.68
C MET A 61 17.40 8.29 1.54
N LEU A 62 17.24 8.25 2.87
CA LEU A 62 18.33 8.53 3.80
C LEU A 62 19.33 7.38 3.90
N TYR A 63 18.86 6.13 3.82
CA TYR A 63 19.70 4.95 4.02
C TYR A 63 20.43 4.50 2.74
N ASN A 64 19.76 4.50 1.60
CA ASN A 64 20.33 4.06 0.31
C ASN A 64 20.88 5.22 -0.53
N HIS A 65 20.63 6.47 -0.14
CA HIS A 65 20.97 7.68 -0.91
C HIS A 65 20.38 7.72 -2.34
N GLU A 66 19.34 6.93 -2.61
CA GLU A 66 18.65 6.91 -3.90
C GLU A 66 17.41 7.83 -3.90
N PRO A 67 17.10 8.48 -5.05
CA PRO A 67 15.93 9.32 -5.17
C PRO A 67 14.61 8.53 -5.06
N TYR A 68 13.55 9.20 -4.61
CA TYR A 68 12.22 8.60 -4.51
C TYR A 68 11.74 8.04 -5.85
N GLN A 69 11.62 6.72 -5.96
CA GLN A 69 10.99 6.07 -7.10
C GLN A 69 9.56 5.61 -6.76
N PRO A 70 8.51 6.16 -7.37
CA PRO A 70 7.13 5.83 -7.01
C PRO A 70 6.68 4.41 -7.40
N LYS A 71 7.37 3.79 -8.37
CA LYS A 71 7.07 2.44 -8.88
C LYS A 71 7.18 1.35 -7.80
N GLN A 72 8.08 1.50 -6.84
CA GLN A 72 8.28 0.54 -5.73
C GLN A 72 7.02 0.34 -4.88
N PHE A 73 6.10 1.29 -4.95
CA PHE A 73 4.88 1.36 -4.14
C PHE A 73 3.62 1.01 -4.94
N GLN A 74 3.69 0.98 -6.27
CA GLN A 74 2.60 0.58 -7.18
C GLN A 74 2.46 -0.93 -7.28
N ASN A 75 3.56 -1.67 -7.09
CA ASN A 75 3.62 -3.12 -7.21
C ASN A 75 2.91 -3.82 -6.03
N ARG A 76 1.58 -3.75 -5.99
CA ARG A 76 0.85 -4.94 -5.58
C ARG A 76 0.95 -5.88 -6.76
N PRO A 77 1.41 -7.14 -6.60
CA PRO A 77 1.15 -8.11 -7.63
C PRO A 77 -0.36 -8.09 -7.82
N ASP A 78 -0.80 -7.75 -9.02
CA ASP A 78 -2.17 -8.02 -9.41
C ASP A 78 -2.41 -9.46 -9.00
N ARG A 79 -3.40 -9.71 -8.13
CA ARG A 79 -3.83 -11.07 -7.80
C ARG A 79 -4.56 -11.65 -9.01
N GLN A 80 -3.92 -11.62 -10.17
CA GLN A 80 -4.28 -12.42 -11.31
C GLN A 80 -3.72 -13.80 -11.00
N MET A 81 -4.59 -14.66 -10.45
CA MET A 81 -4.25 -16.05 -10.28
C MET A 81 -4.30 -16.69 -11.66
N THR A 82 -3.19 -17.25 -12.12
CA THR A 82 -3.19 -17.99 -13.39
C THR A 82 -4.15 -19.17 -13.29
N VAL A 83 -4.73 -19.61 -14.42
CA VAL A 83 -5.69 -20.74 -14.44
C VAL A 83 -5.11 -21.98 -13.75
N ARG A 84 -3.80 -22.21 -13.92
CA ARG A 84 -3.06 -23.30 -13.28
C ARG A 84 -3.00 -23.16 -11.76
N GLU A 85 -2.62 -21.99 -11.26
CA GLU A 85 -2.61 -21.71 -9.82
C GLU A 85 -4.02 -21.78 -9.21
N ALA A 86 -5.04 -21.38 -9.95
CA ALA A 86 -6.43 -21.45 -9.51
C ALA A 86 -6.91 -22.91 -9.37
N ILE A 87 -6.54 -23.79 -10.31
CA ILE A 87 -6.84 -25.23 -10.24
C ILE A 87 -6.13 -25.86 -9.04
N VAL A 88 -4.86 -25.54 -8.81
CA VAL A 88 -4.10 -26.04 -7.65
C VAL A 88 -4.75 -25.57 -6.35
N PHE A 89 -5.05 -24.29 -6.23
CA PHE A 89 -5.71 -23.71 -5.06
C PHE A 89 -7.09 -24.32 -4.78
N ALA A 90 -7.89 -24.57 -5.82
CA ALA A 90 -9.19 -25.21 -5.69
C ALA A 90 -9.07 -26.68 -5.21
N LYS A 91 -8.08 -27.42 -5.74
CA LYS A 91 -7.77 -28.79 -5.29
C LYS A 91 -7.34 -28.82 -3.81
N THR A 92 -6.50 -27.88 -3.38
CA THR A 92 -6.06 -27.78 -1.96
C THR A 92 -7.23 -27.53 -1.02
N ARG A 93 -8.32 -26.91 -1.49
CA ARG A 93 -9.57 -26.71 -0.74
C ARG A 93 -10.55 -27.88 -0.85
N GLY A 94 -10.16 -28.99 -1.46
CA GLY A 94 -10.98 -30.19 -1.58
C GLY A 94 -12.05 -30.13 -2.68
N LEU A 95 -12.03 -29.11 -3.56
CA LEU A 95 -12.98 -29.01 -4.66
C LEU A 95 -12.55 -29.95 -5.80
N ARG A 96 -13.40 -30.94 -6.11
CA ARG A 96 -13.24 -31.78 -7.31
C ARG A 96 -13.73 -30.99 -8.54
N LEU A 97 -12.78 -30.38 -9.26
CA LEU A 97 -13.07 -29.74 -10.55
C LEU A 97 -13.00 -30.81 -11.66
N TYR A 98 -14.14 -31.10 -12.29
CA TYR A 98 -14.18 -31.86 -13.54
C TYR A 98 -13.89 -30.89 -14.70
N CYS A 99 -12.75 -31.05 -15.37
CA CYS A 99 -12.48 -30.34 -16.61
C CYS A 99 -13.24 -31.04 -17.74
N LYS A 100 -14.31 -30.41 -18.23
CA LYS A 100 -14.93 -30.79 -19.50
C LYS A 100 -14.27 -29.96 -20.59
N THR A 101 -13.25 -30.52 -21.22
CA THR A 101 -12.63 -29.96 -22.41
C THR A 101 -13.63 -30.16 -23.55
N HIS A 102 -14.42 -29.15 -23.87
CA HIS A 102 -15.08 -29.09 -25.18
C HIS A 102 -14.04 -28.60 -26.18
N ASN A 103 -13.83 -29.44 -27.20
CA ASN A 103 -12.95 -29.29 -28.35
C ASN A 103 -13.18 -27.97 -29.10
#